data_AF-A0A1M4ZM33-F1
#
_entry.id   AF-A0A1M4ZM33-F1
#
_cell.length_a   1.000
_cell.length_b   1.000
_cell.length_c   1.000
_cell.angle_alpha   90.00
_cell.angle_beta   90.00
_cell.angle_gamma   90.00
#
_symmetry.space_group_name_H-M   'P 1'
#
loop_
_entity.id
_entity.type
_entity.pdbx_description
1 polymer ?
#
loop_
_entity_poly.entity_id
_entity_poly.type
_entity_poly.pdbx_seq_one_letter_code
_entity_poly.pdbx_strand_id
1 'polypeptide(L)'
;MSRPLPGTRLSGWRDRWRRLPARARRAWLGLAGIALILALLVILREPLGRWLWPDPRYEALRQRGEQALQDGQLERARALFEAALALQPDQLAAREGLDRVAQAALARARNRLDAGDVNAAEAALQLARALQAPALALNPLQARLQAMQQSESLRTLLARAAQALAAGHLDDGPEAALPLYAQVLERDPRSQHALEGREDALTELLRPAPAALARGDLAEVAALIRRAERFDPGFAALPALHAQFSRAVERRLEQARTQLARDRLAVAARHCAGLRAALPAPLPEPCTHALEQALLHASRQAIAQGRRQMAEHWLALAAEVGVAEDRLQPLRQALATQRPPTPAALSPAARARLHRLLRDAAQAQARGHWLTPPGRSAWDLLQQARALAPAAAEVRAAAQRLQTQAKTCHAEALRDNDLGRARVCLDLWQQLAPTDPALVSARRRLAARWLEIGDERLRGGDVAGARQALERARQADADVPGIDALAQRLQRLPQALK
;
A
#
# COMPACT_ATOMS: atom_id res chain seq x y z
N MET A 1 126.42 53.60 5.80
CA MET A 1 126.97 53.59 4.42
C MET A 1 125.97 52.83 3.53
N SER A 2 124.91 53.42 2.94
CA SER A 2 124.72 54.23 1.70
C SER A 2 124.61 53.49 0.32
N ARG A 3 123.35 53.36 -0.15
CA ARG A 3 122.78 53.48 -1.55
C ARG A 3 123.13 52.43 -2.63
N PRO A 4 122.38 52.34 -3.79
CA PRO A 4 121.03 52.83 -4.18
C PRO A 4 120.13 51.81 -4.99
N LEU A 5 118.90 52.26 -5.33
CA LEU A 5 117.81 51.65 -6.14
C LEU A 5 118.05 51.67 -7.68
N PRO A 6 117.30 50.89 -8.49
CA PRO A 6 116.91 51.33 -9.84
C PRO A 6 115.43 51.09 -10.22
N GLY A 7 114.88 52.02 -11.01
CA GLY A 7 113.53 52.00 -11.56
C GLY A 7 113.41 51.54 -13.03
N THR A 8 112.17 51.18 -13.37
CA THR A 8 111.43 51.21 -14.66
C THR A 8 112.04 50.60 -15.94
N ARG A 9 111.43 49.52 -16.47
CA ARG A 9 111.48 49.13 -17.90
C ARG A 9 110.19 48.45 -18.41
N LEU A 10 109.11 49.22 -18.64
CA LEU A 10 107.93 48.77 -19.41
C LEU A 10 108.03 49.13 -20.92
N SER A 11 109.22 49.42 -21.45
CA SER A 11 109.42 49.80 -22.86
C SER A 11 109.98 48.68 -23.77
N GLY A 12 110.28 47.48 -23.23
CA GLY A 12 110.96 46.42 -24.00
C GLY A 12 110.09 45.53 -24.90
N TRP A 13 108.76 45.58 -24.79
CA TRP A 13 107.88 44.63 -25.50
C TRP A 13 107.49 45.09 -26.91
N ARG A 14 107.35 46.40 -27.14
CA ARG A 14 107.01 46.97 -28.46
C ARG A 14 108.12 46.75 -29.50
N ASP A 15 109.39 46.86 -29.10
CA ASP A 15 110.53 46.65 -30.01
C ASP A 15 110.76 45.17 -30.35
N ARG A 16 110.40 44.24 -29.46
CA ARG A 16 110.39 42.80 -29.77
C ARG A 16 109.23 42.42 -30.68
N TRP A 17 108.06 43.04 -30.52
CA TRP A 17 106.91 42.81 -31.40
C TRP A 17 107.14 43.29 -32.84
N ARG A 18 107.85 44.41 -33.04
CA ARG A 18 108.15 44.93 -34.38
C ARG A 18 109.21 44.13 -35.16
N ARG A 19 110.07 43.36 -34.49
CA ARG A 19 111.08 42.48 -35.12
C ARG A 19 110.55 41.10 -35.51
N LEU A 20 109.34 40.74 -35.07
CA LEU A 20 108.70 39.48 -35.47
C LEU A 20 108.10 39.59 -36.88
N PRO A 21 108.31 38.58 -37.77
CA PRO A 21 107.76 38.57 -39.12
C PRO A 21 106.23 38.66 -39.10
N ALA A 22 105.63 39.31 -40.10
CA ALA A 22 104.19 39.63 -40.15
C ALA A 22 103.24 38.42 -40.01
N ARG A 23 103.73 37.19 -40.21
CA ARG A 23 102.98 35.95 -39.97
C ARG A 23 102.81 35.63 -38.49
N ALA A 24 103.82 35.89 -37.65
CA ALA A 24 103.78 35.60 -36.21
C ALA A 24 102.82 36.53 -35.44
N ARG A 25 102.68 37.80 -35.86
CA ARG A 25 101.69 38.73 -35.28
C ARG A 25 100.25 38.34 -35.60
N ARG A 26 99.98 37.88 -36.83
CA ARG A 26 98.66 37.37 -37.23
C ARG A 26 98.28 36.11 -36.45
N ALA A 27 99.23 35.21 -36.19
CA ALA A 27 99.00 34.02 -35.37
C ALA A 27 98.62 34.37 -33.92
N TRP A 28 99.30 35.36 -33.31
CA TRP A 28 98.97 35.81 -31.94
C TRP A 28 97.63 36.54 -31.83
N LEU A 29 97.27 37.36 -32.82
CA LEU A 29 95.95 37.98 -32.87
C LEU A 29 94.84 36.94 -33.12
N GLY A 30 95.10 35.93 -33.94
CA GLY A 30 94.20 34.78 -34.11
C GLY A 30 93.99 34.00 -32.80
N LEU A 31 95.07 33.70 -32.08
CA LEU A 31 95.00 33.03 -30.77
C LEU A 31 94.24 33.85 -29.73
N ALA A 32 94.45 35.17 -29.66
CA ALA A 32 93.72 36.04 -28.75
C ALA A 32 92.23 36.14 -29.10
N GLY A 33 91.90 36.20 -30.39
CA GLY A 33 90.50 36.15 -30.86
C GLY A 33 89.81 34.83 -30.51
N ILE A 34 90.51 33.70 -30.69
CA ILE A 34 90.01 32.38 -30.30
C ILE A 34 89.78 32.30 -28.78
N ALA A 35 90.72 32.81 -27.97
CA ALA A 35 90.58 32.83 -26.52
C ALA A 35 89.40 33.69 -26.04
N LEU A 36 89.16 34.84 -26.69
CA LEU A 36 88.01 35.70 -26.38
C LEU A 36 86.68 35.03 -26.74
N ILE A 37 86.60 34.36 -27.89
CA ILE A 37 85.40 33.60 -28.30
C ILE A 37 85.14 32.45 -27.32
N LEU A 38 86.19 31.73 -26.91
CA LEU A 38 86.08 30.67 -25.89
C LEU A 38 85.61 31.23 -24.54
N ALA A 39 86.14 32.37 -24.10
CA ALA A 39 85.71 33.01 -22.86
C ALA A 39 84.24 33.48 -22.94
N LEU A 40 83.82 34.03 -24.09
CA LEU A 40 82.45 34.46 -24.32
C LEU A 40 81.48 33.26 -24.32
N LEU A 41 81.86 32.14 -24.94
CA LEU A 41 81.10 30.88 -24.91
C LEU A 41 80.96 30.31 -23.50
N VAL A 42 81.98 30.44 -22.64
CA VAL A 42 81.93 29.96 -21.26
C VAL A 42 81.05 30.85 -20.38
N ILE A 43 81.15 32.18 -20.52
CA ILE A 43 80.38 33.15 -19.71
C ILE A 43 78.89 33.13 -20.10
N LEU A 44 78.59 32.98 -21.40
CA LEU A 44 77.22 32.90 -21.89
C LEU A 44 76.62 31.48 -21.79
N ARG A 45 77.38 30.45 -21.38
CA ARG A 45 76.93 29.05 -21.28
C ARG A 45 75.73 28.87 -20.35
N GLU A 46 75.74 29.50 -19.19
CA GLU A 46 74.69 29.32 -18.18
C GLU A 46 73.36 30.02 -18.49
N PRO A 47 73.32 31.28 -18.97
CA PRO A 47 72.06 31.92 -19.35
C PRO A 47 71.45 31.31 -20.62
N LEU A 48 72.27 30.91 -21.61
CA LEU A 48 71.76 30.24 -22.82
C LEU A 48 71.31 28.80 -22.55
N GLY A 49 71.99 28.06 -21.66
CA GLY A 49 71.61 26.70 -21.32
C GLY A 49 70.23 26.60 -20.66
N ARG A 50 69.88 27.56 -19.80
CA ARG A 50 68.57 27.64 -19.14
C ARG A 50 67.45 28.16 -20.05
N TRP A 51 67.80 28.91 -21.08
CA TRP A 51 66.86 29.39 -22.09
C TRP A 51 66.56 28.33 -23.18
N LEU A 52 67.52 27.44 -23.46
CA LEU A 52 67.42 26.47 -24.56
C LEU A 52 67.09 25.02 -24.12
N TRP A 53 67.32 24.64 -22.85
CA TRP A 53 66.98 23.30 -22.34
C TRP A 53 65.96 23.35 -21.19
N PRO A 54 64.73 22.81 -21.38
CA PRO A 54 63.73 22.72 -20.31
C PRO A 54 64.18 21.78 -19.17
N ASP A 55 63.66 22.00 -17.96
CA ASP A 55 63.95 21.20 -16.77
C ASP A 55 63.75 19.68 -17.04
N PRO A 56 64.77 18.82 -16.85
CA PRO A 56 64.68 17.39 -17.17
C PRO A 56 63.57 16.66 -16.40
N ARG A 57 63.12 17.21 -15.27
CA ARG A 57 62.01 16.64 -14.48
C ARG A 57 60.66 16.85 -15.17
N TYR A 58 60.44 18.00 -15.78
CA TYR A 58 59.23 18.27 -16.57
C TYR A 58 59.15 17.28 -17.73
N GLU A 59 60.25 17.15 -18.47
CA GLU A 59 60.30 16.27 -19.66
C GLU A 59 60.10 14.80 -19.29
N ALA A 60 60.67 14.34 -18.17
CA ALA A 60 60.43 12.99 -17.66
C ALA A 60 58.96 12.75 -17.26
N LEU A 61 58.29 13.73 -16.63
CA LEU A 61 56.87 13.62 -16.28
C LEU A 61 55.98 13.62 -17.53
N ARG A 62 56.28 14.48 -18.50
CA ARG A 62 55.58 14.56 -19.79
C ARG A 62 55.66 13.24 -20.56
N GLN A 63 56.86 12.66 -20.70
CA GLN A 63 57.06 11.38 -21.38
C GLN A 63 56.33 10.23 -20.67
N ARG A 64 56.37 10.18 -19.34
CA ARG A 64 55.60 9.19 -18.57
C ARG A 64 54.09 9.37 -18.73
N GLY A 65 53.62 10.62 -18.82
CA GLY A 65 52.23 10.95 -19.11
C GLY A 65 51.79 10.44 -20.48
N GLU A 66 52.64 10.62 -21.50
CA GLU A 66 52.40 10.08 -22.84
C GLU A 66 52.37 8.56 -22.87
N GLN A 67 53.28 7.90 -22.17
CA GLN A 67 53.28 6.45 -22.03
C GLN A 67 52.02 5.95 -21.31
N ALA A 68 51.63 6.59 -20.20
CA ALA A 68 50.40 6.24 -19.49
C ALA A 68 49.14 6.44 -20.35
N LEU A 69 49.13 7.44 -21.24
CA LEU A 69 48.04 7.64 -22.20
C LEU A 69 47.99 6.52 -23.24
N GLN A 70 49.14 6.10 -23.77
CA GLN A 70 49.25 4.97 -24.70
C GLN A 70 48.80 3.65 -24.07
N ASP A 71 49.11 3.46 -22.78
CA ASP A 71 48.69 2.31 -21.98
C ASP A 71 47.19 2.36 -21.59
N GLY A 72 46.46 3.42 -21.96
CA GLY A 72 45.05 3.62 -21.59
C GLY A 72 44.80 3.97 -20.12
N GLN A 73 45.85 4.27 -19.34
CA GLN A 73 45.79 4.66 -17.94
C GLN A 73 45.47 6.15 -17.79
N LEU A 74 44.28 6.56 -18.22
CA LEU A 74 43.91 7.97 -18.36
C LEU A 74 44.05 8.81 -17.09
N GLU A 75 43.68 8.27 -15.91
CA GLU A 75 43.85 8.97 -14.63
C GLU A 75 45.32 9.19 -14.27
N ARG A 76 46.17 8.19 -14.56
CA ARG A 76 47.61 8.30 -14.35
C ARG A 76 48.22 9.30 -15.32
N ALA A 77 47.79 9.28 -16.58
CA ALA A 77 48.22 10.24 -17.59
C ALA A 77 47.84 11.67 -17.18
N ARG A 78 46.58 11.88 -16.73
CA ARG A 78 46.11 13.16 -16.18
C ARG A 78 47.00 13.64 -15.04
N ALA A 79 47.19 12.82 -14.02
CA ALA A 79 48.00 13.20 -12.85
C ALA A 79 49.45 13.56 -13.23
N LEU A 80 50.05 12.85 -14.20
CA LEU A 80 51.40 13.12 -14.68
C LEU A 80 51.51 14.44 -15.46
N PHE A 81 50.53 14.75 -16.32
CA PHE A 81 50.48 16.03 -17.03
C PHE A 81 50.14 17.21 -16.10
N GLU A 82 49.24 17.03 -15.14
CA GLU A 82 48.96 18.03 -14.09
C GLU A 82 50.20 18.30 -13.23
N ALA A 83 50.94 17.25 -12.84
CA ALA A 83 52.21 17.38 -12.13
C ALA A 83 53.29 18.09 -12.97
N ALA A 84 53.32 17.85 -14.30
CA ALA A 84 54.21 18.56 -15.20
C ALA A 84 53.86 20.05 -15.29
N LEU A 85 52.57 20.40 -15.39
CA LEU A 85 52.10 21.79 -15.40
C LEU A 85 52.32 22.51 -14.06
N ALA A 86 52.31 21.78 -12.94
CA ALA A 86 52.67 22.33 -11.63
C ALA A 86 54.14 22.79 -11.56
N LEU A 87 55.03 22.14 -12.33
CA LEU A 87 56.43 22.58 -12.47
C LEU A 87 56.57 23.75 -13.43
N GLN A 88 55.87 23.72 -14.56
CA GLN A 88 55.94 24.76 -15.60
C GLN A 88 54.55 25.05 -16.21
N PRO A 89 53.82 26.07 -15.69
CA PRO A 89 52.44 26.34 -16.10
C PRO A 89 52.25 26.86 -17.52
N ASP A 90 53.29 27.44 -18.12
CA ASP A 90 53.30 28.08 -19.45
C ASP A 90 53.53 27.08 -20.60
N GLN A 91 53.79 25.82 -20.30
CA GLN A 91 54.09 24.80 -21.31
C GLN A 91 52.86 24.28 -22.05
N LEU A 92 52.77 24.56 -23.35
CA LEU A 92 51.67 24.12 -24.21
C LEU A 92 51.61 22.58 -24.35
N ALA A 93 52.76 21.90 -24.44
CA ALA A 93 52.80 20.46 -24.70
C ALA A 93 52.11 19.60 -23.61
N ALA A 94 52.21 20.01 -22.34
CA ALA A 94 51.51 19.30 -21.26
C ALA A 94 50.00 19.61 -21.25
N ARG A 95 49.58 20.82 -21.67
CA ARG A 95 48.17 21.17 -21.88
C ARG A 95 47.57 20.37 -23.05
N GLU A 96 48.27 20.28 -24.17
CA GLU A 96 47.90 19.41 -25.30
C GLU A 96 47.87 17.93 -24.90
N GLY A 97 48.73 17.52 -23.96
CA GLY A 97 48.66 16.21 -23.30
C GLY A 97 47.33 15.98 -22.60
N LEU A 98 46.89 16.92 -21.74
CA LEU A 98 45.59 16.88 -21.09
C LEU A 98 44.42 16.88 -22.08
N ASP A 99 44.51 17.65 -23.17
CA ASP A 99 43.51 17.64 -24.25
C ASP A 99 43.39 16.26 -24.91
N ARG A 100 44.53 15.60 -25.17
CA ARG A 100 44.55 14.22 -25.69
C ARG A 100 43.97 13.22 -24.68
N VAL A 101 44.23 13.39 -23.37
CA VAL A 101 43.61 12.57 -22.32
C VAL A 101 42.09 12.80 -22.30
N ALA A 102 41.63 14.03 -22.45
CA ALA A 102 40.21 14.38 -22.50
C ALA A 102 39.51 13.73 -23.71
N GLN A 103 40.14 13.77 -24.89
CA GLN A 103 39.66 13.07 -26.09
C GLN A 103 39.61 11.55 -25.91
N ALA A 104 40.64 10.96 -25.30
CA ALA A 104 40.66 9.53 -24.98
C ALA A 104 39.56 9.15 -23.96
N ALA A 105 39.26 10.01 -22.99
CA ALA A 105 38.17 9.82 -22.04
C ALA A 105 36.80 9.86 -22.73
N LEU A 106 36.59 10.76 -23.69
CA LEU A 106 35.38 10.79 -24.53
C LEU A 106 35.22 9.51 -25.37
N ALA A 107 36.31 9.03 -25.98
CA ALA A 107 36.30 7.78 -26.74
C ALA A 107 35.97 6.58 -25.83
N ARG A 108 36.55 6.52 -24.64
CA ARG A 108 36.23 5.51 -23.62
C ARG A 108 34.77 5.57 -23.21
N ALA A 109 34.23 6.77 -22.94
CA ALA A 109 32.82 6.95 -22.60
C ALA A 109 31.90 6.41 -23.71
N ARG A 110 32.20 6.72 -24.97
CA ARG A 110 31.44 6.21 -26.11
C ARG A 110 31.46 4.69 -26.20
N ASN A 111 32.63 4.08 -26.10
CA ASN A 111 32.77 2.62 -26.11
C ASN A 111 32.02 1.95 -24.96
N ARG A 112 32.02 2.55 -23.77
CA ARG A 112 31.27 2.04 -22.61
C ARG A 112 29.75 2.18 -22.80
N LEU A 113 29.27 3.28 -23.38
CA LEU A 113 27.87 3.45 -23.76
C LEU A 113 27.44 2.43 -24.81
N ASP A 114 28.30 2.16 -25.81
CA ASP A 114 28.04 1.15 -26.84
C ASP A 114 28.04 -0.27 -26.25
N ALA A 115 28.84 -0.53 -25.21
CA ALA A 115 28.85 -1.79 -24.47
C ALA A 115 27.73 -1.94 -23.43
N GLY A 116 26.89 -0.92 -23.21
CA GLY A 116 25.84 -0.96 -22.19
C GLY A 116 26.31 -0.68 -20.76
N ASP A 117 27.59 -0.38 -20.54
CA ASP A 117 28.18 -0.16 -19.22
C ASP A 117 28.01 1.30 -18.78
N VAL A 118 26.81 1.61 -18.25
CA VAL A 118 26.39 2.94 -17.80
C VAL A 118 27.33 3.50 -16.72
N ASN A 119 27.73 2.67 -15.75
CA ASN A 119 28.56 3.11 -14.62
C ASN A 119 29.96 3.51 -15.09
N ALA A 120 30.59 2.71 -15.96
CA ALA A 120 31.91 3.06 -16.47
C ALA A 120 31.86 4.19 -17.50
N ALA A 121 30.77 4.32 -18.26
CA ALA A 121 30.54 5.47 -19.13
C ALA A 121 30.44 6.77 -18.32
N GLU A 122 29.73 6.74 -17.18
CA GLU A 122 29.62 7.89 -16.28
C GLU A 122 30.99 8.31 -15.75
N ALA A 123 31.80 7.37 -15.24
CA ALA A 123 33.15 7.65 -14.76
C ALA A 123 34.05 8.28 -15.86
N ALA A 124 33.98 7.76 -17.08
CA ALA A 124 34.73 8.30 -18.22
C ALA A 124 34.25 9.72 -18.61
N LEU A 125 32.95 10.00 -18.55
CA LEU A 125 32.41 11.34 -18.80
C LEU A 125 32.73 12.32 -17.66
N GLN A 126 32.83 11.86 -16.41
CA GLN A 126 33.27 12.69 -15.29
C GLN A 126 34.73 13.10 -15.47
N LEU A 127 35.61 12.18 -15.88
CA LEU A 127 37.01 12.48 -16.22
C LEU A 127 37.11 13.49 -17.38
N ALA A 128 36.37 13.27 -18.47
CA ALA A 128 36.34 14.20 -19.61
C ALA A 128 35.86 15.61 -19.21
N ARG A 129 34.87 15.70 -18.31
CA ARG A 129 34.40 16.98 -17.74
C ARG A 129 35.45 17.65 -16.86
N ALA A 130 36.15 16.89 -16.01
CA ALA A 130 37.22 17.42 -15.16
C ALA A 130 38.37 18.02 -15.99
N LEU A 131 38.63 17.44 -17.16
CA LEU A 131 39.61 17.93 -18.14
C LEU A 131 39.07 19.01 -19.07
N GLN A 132 37.86 19.54 -18.81
CA GLN A 132 37.24 20.61 -19.59
C GLN A 132 37.09 20.27 -21.09
N ALA A 133 36.77 19.02 -21.41
CA ALA A 133 36.58 18.59 -22.79
C ALA A 133 35.51 19.44 -23.52
N PRO A 134 35.57 19.57 -24.86
CA PRO A 134 34.62 20.40 -25.60
C PRO A 134 33.16 19.99 -25.40
N ALA A 135 32.30 20.95 -25.08
CA ALA A 135 30.87 20.72 -24.84
C ALA A 135 30.15 20.04 -26.01
N LEU A 136 30.57 20.34 -27.25
CA LEU A 136 30.04 19.75 -28.48
C LEU A 136 30.20 18.21 -28.50
N ALA A 137 31.26 17.67 -27.89
CA ALA A 137 31.50 16.24 -27.81
C ALA A 137 30.92 15.60 -26.54
N LEU A 138 30.90 16.35 -25.42
CA LEU A 138 30.35 15.87 -24.14
C LEU A 138 28.82 15.73 -24.16
N ASN A 139 28.11 16.77 -24.60
CA ASN A 139 26.65 16.85 -24.54
C ASN A 139 25.92 15.66 -25.18
N PRO A 140 26.25 15.19 -26.40
CA PRO A 140 25.56 14.05 -27.00
C PRO A 140 25.78 12.74 -26.23
N LEU A 141 26.97 12.53 -25.66
CA LEU A 141 27.25 11.33 -24.84
C LEU A 141 26.51 11.39 -23.50
N GLN A 142 26.41 12.58 -22.89
CA GLN A 142 25.65 12.78 -21.66
C GLN A 142 24.15 12.57 -21.87
N ALA A 143 23.59 13.10 -22.96
CA ALA A 143 22.18 12.87 -23.32
C ALA A 143 21.90 11.37 -23.55
N ARG A 144 22.83 10.66 -24.22
CA ARG A 144 22.72 9.20 -24.42
C ARG A 144 22.78 8.42 -23.11
N LEU A 145 23.70 8.76 -22.20
CA LEU A 145 23.77 8.17 -20.86
C LEU A 145 22.44 8.35 -20.10
N GLN A 146 21.91 9.57 -20.09
CA GLN A 146 20.65 9.89 -19.43
C GLN A 146 19.47 9.10 -20.01
N ALA A 147 19.40 8.97 -21.34
CA ALA A 147 18.36 8.17 -22.00
C ALA A 147 18.42 6.68 -21.59
N MET A 148 19.63 6.12 -21.46
CA MET A 148 19.81 4.74 -20.99
C MET A 148 19.40 4.57 -19.52
N GLN A 149 19.81 5.51 -18.66
CA GLN A 149 19.43 5.50 -17.25
C GLN A 149 17.91 5.62 -17.05
N GLN A 150 17.25 6.51 -17.80
CA GLN A 150 15.79 6.64 -17.80
C GLN A 150 15.11 5.34 -18.24
N SER A 151 15.61 4.72 -19.31
CA SER A 151 15.08 3.44 -19.81
C SER A 151 15.17 2.33 -18.75
N GLU A 152 16.30 2.23 -18.04
CA GLU A 152 16.50 1.23 -16.99
C GLU A 152 15.62 1.50 -15.76
N SER A 153 15.47 2.77 -15.38
CA SER A 153 14.55 3.16 -14.30
C SER A 153 13.09 2.80 -14.63
N LEU A 154 12.69 2.96 -15.88
CA LEU A 154 11.36 2.61 -16.36
C LEU A 154 11.13 1.10 -16.35
N ARG A 155 12.14 0.31 -16.78
CA ARG A 155 12.11 -1.17 -16.71
C ARG A 155 11.97 -1.66 -15.27
N THR A 156 12.74 -1.07 -14.35
CA THR A 156 12.68 -1.41 -12.93
C THR A 156 11.30 -1.08 -12.34
N LEU A 157 10.73 0.06 -12.72
CA LEU A 157 9.38 0.46 -12.30
C LEU A 157 8.30 -0.49 -12.84
N LEU A 158 8.39 -0.87 -14.12
CA LEU A 158 7.50 -1.86 -14.73
C LEU A 158 7.59 -3.23 -14.03
N ALA A 159 8.79 -3.69 -13.69
CA ALA A 159 8.98 -4.94 -12.96
C ALA A 159 8.33 -4.91 -11.57
N ARG A 160 8.45 -3.77 -10.85
CA ARG A 160 7.76 -3.57 -9.56
C ARG A 160 6.24 -3.56 -9.73
N ALA A 161 5.72 -2.88 -10.76
CA ALA A 161 4.29 -2.86 -11.06
C ALA A 161 3.74 -4.27 -11.33
N ALA A 162 4.45 -5.06 -12.14
CA ALA A 162 4.09 -6.44 -12.45
C ALA A 162 4.14 -7.33 -11.20
N GLN A 163 5.13 -7.13 -10.32
CA GLN A 163 5.22 -7.85 -9.05
C GLN A 163 4.05 -7.51 -8.11
N ALA A 164 3.67 -6.23 -8.01
CA ALA A 164 2.53 -5.80 -7.21
C ALA A 164 1.22 -6.41 -7.73
N LEU A 165 1.04 -6.46 -9.06
CA LEU A 165 -0.10 -7.11 -9.70
C LEU A 165 -0.15 -8.61 -9.37
N ALA A 166 0.98 -9.32 -9.53
CA ALA A 166 1.06 -10.74 -9.20
C ALA A 166 0.78 -11.05 -7.73
N ALA A 167 1.08 -10.10 -6.83
CA ALA A 167 0.79 -10.20 -5.41
C ALA A 167 -0.63 -9.75 -5.02
N GLY A 168 -1.43 -9.24 -5.98
CA GLY A 168 -2.78 -8.75 -5.74
C GLY A 168 -2.86 -7.38 -5.06
N HIS A 169 -1.76 -6.63 -4.98
CA HIS A 169 -1.72 -5.25 -4.50
C HIS A 169 -2.11 -4.30 -5.64
N LEU A 170 -3.41 -4.02 -5.79
CA LEU A 170 -3.96 -3.35 -6.96
C LEU A 170 -4.01 -1.83 -6.83
N ASP A 171 -4.66 -1.32 -5.78
CA ASP A 171 -4.89 0.12 -5.53
C ASP A 171 -4.76 0.54 -4.05
N ASP A 172 -4.13 -0.30 -3.23
CA ASP A 172 -4.03 -0.18 -1.77
C ASP A 172 -2.90 0.74 -1.27
N GLY A 173 -2.18 1.42 -2.17
CA GLY A 173 -1.14 2.38 -1.80
C GLY A 173 -0.33 2.88 -3.00
N PRO A 174 0.66 3.77 -2.79
CA PRO A 174 1.50 4.30 -3.88
C PRO A 174 2.37 3.24 -4.57
N GLU A 175 2.60 2.12 -3.88
CA GLU A 175 3.38 0.96 -4.35
C GLU A 175 2.50 -0.14 -4.95
N ALA A 176 1.20 0.10 -5.08
CA ALA A 176 0.27 -0.83 -5.72
C ALA A 176 0.40 -0.77 -7.26
N ALA A 177 -0.09 -1.82 -7.93
CA ALA A 177 0.07 -2.00 -9.37
C ALA A 177 -0.47 -0.81 -10.19
N LEU A 178 -1.70 -0.37 -9.93
CA LEU A 178 -2.34 0.69 -10.71
C LEU A 178 -1.61 2.05 -10.60
N PRO A 179 -1.23 2.53 -9.41
CA PRO A 179 -0.38 3.71 -9.28
C PRO A 179 0.99 3.57 -9.94
N LEU A 180 1.63 2.40 -9.86
CA LEU A 180 2.94 2.19 -10.50
C LEU A 180 2.83 2.20 -12.03
N TYR A 181 1.82 1.58 -12.61
CA TYR A 181 1.55 1.67 -14.05
C TYR A 181 1.19 3.09 -14.48
N ALA A 182 0.41 3.83 -13.68
CA ALA A 182 0.12 5.24 -13.94
C ALA A 182 1.41 6.08 -14.00
N GLN A 183 2.33 5.88 -13.06
CA GLN A 183 3.65 6.54 -13.05
C GLN A 183 4.52 6.19 -14.27
N VAL A 184 4.40 4.97 -14.82
CA VAL A 184 5.07 4.61 -16.08
C VAL A 184 4.44 5.39 -17.24
N LEU A 185 3.11 5.43 -17.30
CA LEU A 185 2.34 6.09 -18.37
C LEU A 185 2.47 7.63 -18.36
N GLU A 186 2.74 8.24 -17.20
CA GLU A 186 3.09 9.66 -17.11
C GLU A 186 4.42 9.98 -17.82
N ARG A 187 5.36 9.02 -17.84
CA ARG A 187 6.69 9.17 -18.45
C ARG A 187 6.70 8.69 -19.90
N ASP A 188 6.01 7.58 -20.18
CA ASP A 188 5.85 7.00 -21.52
C ASP A 188 4.37 6.63 -21.76
N PRO A 189 3.57 7.57 -22.31
CA PRO A 189 2.14 7.35 -22.58
C PRO A 189 1.85 6.24 -23.61
N ARG A 190 2.86 5.80 -24.37
CA ARG A 190 2.73 4.77 -25.42
C ARG A 190 3.32 3.43 -24.99
N SER A 191 3.71 3.28 -23.72
CA SER A 191 4.24 2.03 -23.19
C SER A 191 3.20 0.91 -23.24
N GLN A 192 3.34 -0.01 -24.20
CA GLN A 192 2.42 -1.14 -24.37
C GLN A 192 2.31 -1.99 -23.10
N HIS A 193 3.45 -2.33 -22.49
CA HIS A 193 3.48 -3.11 -21.24
C HIS A 193 2.76 -2.43 -20.08
N ALA A 194 2.81 -1.09 -19.99
CA ALA A 194 2.10 -0.37 -18.93
C ALA A 194 0.60 -0.28 -19.19
N LEU A 195 0.19 -0.13 -20.46
CA LEU A 195 -1.21 -0.15 -20.86
C LEU A 195 -1.83 -1.53 -20.59
N GLU A 196 -1.18 -2.60 -21.03
CA GLU A 196 -1.60 -3.99 -20.79
C GLU A 196 -1.63 -4.30 -19.29
N GLY A 197 -0.57 -3.97 -18.56
CA GLY A 197 -0.54 -4.21 -17.10
C GLY A 197 -1.60 -3.43 -16.32
N ARG A 198 -1.93 -2.20 -16.74
CA ARG A 198 -3.07 -1.45 -16.19
C ARG A 198 -4.39 -2.14 -16.51
N GLU A 199 -4.57 -2.64 -17.73
CA GLU A 199 -5.76 -3.38 -18.16
C GLU A 199 -5.98 -4.65 -17.32
N ASP A 200 -4.92 -5.43 -17.11
CA ASP A 200 -4.93 -6.63 -16.26
C ASP A 200 -5.27 -6.28 -14.80
N ALA A 201 -4.64 -5.24 -14.26
CA ALA A 201 -4.90 -4.79 -12.90
C ALA A 201 -6.34 -4.28 -12.72
N LEU A 202 -6.90 -3.57 -13.70
CA LEU A 202 -8.31 -3.15 -13.68
C LEU A 202 -9.28 -4.32 -13.81
N THR A 203 -8.93 -5.33 -14.61
CA THR A 203 -9.69 -6.58 -14.72
C THR A 203 -9.77 -7.28 -13.38
N GLU A 204 -8.64 -7.45 -12.69
CA GLU A 204 -8.60 -8.02 -11.35
C GLU A 204 -9.32 -7.16 -10.30
N LEU A 205 -9.20 -5.84 -10.41
CA LEU A 205 -9.90 -4.90 -9.53
C LEU A 205 -11.41 -5.06 -9.63
N LEU A 206 -11.95 -5.21 -10.84
CA LEU A 206 -13.39 -5.32 -11.11
C LEU A 206 -13.91 -6.76 -11.03
N ARG A 207 -13.04 -7.77 -10.91
CA ARG A 207 -13.42 -9.19 -10.79
C ARG A 207 -14.50 -9.48 -9.73
N PRO A 208 -14.54 -8.82 -8.56
CA PRO A 208 -15.60 -9.05 -7.56
C PRO A 208 -16.98 -8.47 -7.95
N ALA A 209 -17.04 -7.53 -8.90
CA ALA A 209 -18.24 -6.73 -9.16
C ALA A 209 -19.48 -7.55 -9.57
N PRO A 210 -19.39 -8.59 -10.44
CA PRO A 210 -20.55 -9.42 -10.77
C PRO A 210 -21.13 -10.15 -9.57
N ALA A 211 -20.28 -10.66 -8.67
CA ALA A 211 -20.72 -11.34 -7.45
C ALA A 211 -21.37 -10.34 -6.47
N ALA A 212 -20.82 -9.14 -6.34
CA ALA A 212 -21.41 -8.06 -5.54
C ALA A 212 -22.80 -7.65 -6.09
N LEU A 213 -22.93 -7.52 -7.41
CA LEU A 213 -24.22 -7.28 -8.08
C LEU A 213 -25.24 -8.40 -7.80
N ALA A 214 -24.83 -9.66 -7.87
CA ALA A 214 -25.69 -10.80 -7.59
C ALA A 214 -26.20 -10.82 -6.14
N ARG A 215 -25.35 -10.41 -5.18
CA ARG A 215 -25.75 -10.22 -3.77
C ARG A 215 -26.58 -8.95 -3.53
N GLY A 216 -26.63 -8.04 -4.50
CA GLY A 216 -27.30 -6.75 -4.38
C GLY A 216 -26.53 -5.73 -3.54
N ASP A 217 -25.22 -5.88 -3.40
CA ASP A 217 -24.32 -4.92 -2.74
C ASP A 217 -23.94 -3.80 -3.71
N LEU A 218 -24.82 -2.82 -3.82
CA LEU A 218 -24.64 -1.69 -4.73
C LEU A 218 -23.53 -0.75 -4.26
N ALA A 219 -23.23 -0.71 -2.96
CA ALA A 219 -22.20 0.16 -2.41
C ALA A 219 -20.80 -0.32 -2.80
N GLU A 220 -20.56 -1.63 -2.68
CA GLU A 220 -19.32 -2.28 -3.12
C GLU A 220 -19.10 -2.04 -4.63
N VAL A 221 -20.11 -2.28 -5.46
CA VAL A 221 -20.03 -2.09 -6.92
C VAL A 221 -19.73 -0.63 -7.28
N ALA A 222 -20.41 0.33 -6.66
CA ALA A 222 -20.17 1.73 -6.91
C ALA A 222 -18.75 2.17 -6.49
N ALA A 223 -18.22 1.59 -5.40
CA ALA A 223 -16.84 1.83 -4.99
C ALA A 223 -15.83 1.25 -5.99
N LEU A 224 -16.05 0.03 -6.47
CA LEU A 224 -15.21 -0.62 -7.49
C LEU A 224 -15.16 0.19 -8.79
N ILE A 225 -16.32 0.63 -9.29
CA ILE A 225 -16.43 1.50 -10.47
C ILE A 225 -15.61 2.78 -10.29
N ARG A 226 -15.84 3.54 -9.20
CA ARG A 226 -15.11 4.79 -8.97
C ARG A 226 -13.60 4.61 -8.84
N ARG A 227 -13.16 3.49 -8.25
CA ARG A 227 -11.73 3.16 -8.15
C ARG A 227 -11.13 2.88 -9.52
N ALA A 228 -11.81 2.11 -10.37
CA ALA A 228 -11.38 1.84 -11.74
C ALA A 228 -11.34 3.10 -12.60
N GLU A 229 -12.39 3.93 -12.56
CA GLU A 229 -12.50 5.18 -13.31
C GLU A 229 -11.40 6.19 -12.98
N ARG A 230 -10.84 6.15 -11.77
CA ARG A 230 -9.70 7.00 -11.39
C ARG A 230 -8.47 6.74 -12.25
N PHE A 231 -8.26 5.49 -12.68
CA PHE A 231 -7.09 5.08 -13.45
C PHE A 231 -7.37 5.02 -14.95
N ASP A 232 -8.57 4.61 -15.35
CA ASP A 232 -9.00 4.59 -16.75
C ASP A 232 -10.53 4.71 -16.87
N PRO A 233 -11.07 5.93 -17.09
CA PRO A 233 -12.49 6.12 -17.36
C PRO A 233 -12.98 5.42 -18.63
N GLY A 234 -12.08 5.10 -19.57
CA GLY A 234 -12.37 4.45 -20.84
C GLY A 234 -12.25 2.93 -20.82
N PHE A 235 -12.01 2.31 -19.66
CA PHE A 235 -11.80 0.88 -19.55
C PHE A 235 -12.99 0.07 -20.10
N ALA A 236 -12.72 -0.89 -20.98
CA ALA A 236 -13.73 -1.55 -21.82
C ALA A 236 -14.86 -2.26 -21.04
N ALA A 237 -14.59 -2.73 -19.82
CA ALA A 237 -15.59 -3.39 -18.98
C ALA A 237 -16.56 -2.42 -18.28
N LEU A 238 -16.20 -1.13 -18.16
CA LEU A 238 -16.98 -0.14 -17.40
C LEU A 238 -18.37 0.10 -17.99
N PRO A 239 -18.58 0.31 -19.30
CA PRO A 239 -19.92 0.57 -19.84
C PRO A 239 -20.93 -0.54 -19.53
N ALA A 240 -20.52 -1.80 -19.67
CA ALA A 240 -21.37 -2.94 -19.33
C ALA A 240 -21.67 -3.02 -17.83
N LEU A 241 -20.68 -2.72 -16.99
CA LEU A 241 -20.83 -2.71 -15.54
C LEU A 241 -21.75 -1.56 -15.08
N HIS A 242 -21.59 -0.36 -15.64
CA HIS A 242 -22.49 0.78 -15.42
C HIS A 242 -23.94 0.44 -15.76
N ALA A 243 -24.18 -0.16 -16.92
CA ALA A 243 -25.53 -0.56 -17.33
C ALA A 243 -26.15 -1.59 -16.34
N GLN A 244 -25.36 -2.54 -15.85
CA GLN A 244 -25.81 -3.51 -14.85
C GLN A 244 -26.10 -2.86 -13.50
N PHE A 245 -25.24 -1.94 -13.06
CA PHE A 245 -25.42 -1.17 -11.84
C PHE A 245 -26.69 -0.31 -11.89
N SER A 246 -26.90 0.45 -12.97
CA SER A 246 -28.11 1.27 -13.16
C SER A 246 -29.38 0.44 -13.11
N ARG A 247 -29.42 -0.71 -13.80
CA ARG A 247 -30.57 -1.64 -13.71
C ARG A 247 -30.79 -2.18 -12.30
N ALA A 248 -29.73 -2.40 -11.53
CA ALA A 248 -29.86 -2.87 -10.15
C ALA A 248 -30.39 -1.76 -9.22
N VAL A 249 -29.97 -0.51 -9.44
CA VAL A 249 -30.51 0.68 -8.77
C VAL A 249 -32.00 0.87 -9.11
N GLU A 250 -32.37 0.81 -10.38
CA GLU A 250 -33.77 0.92 -10.84
C GLU A 250 -34.66 -0.14 -10.20
N ARG A 251 -34.23 -1.40 -10.18
CA ARG A 251 -34.97 -2.49 -9.49
C ARG A 251 -35.15 -2.21 -8.00
N ARG A 252 -34.14 -1.65 -7.33
CA ARG A 252 -34.20 -1.30 -5.91
C ARG A 252 -35.16 -0.14 -5.65
N LEU A 253 -35.17 0.87 -6.51
CA LEU A 253 -36.11 1.99 -6.47
C LEU A 253 -37.54 1.50 -6.69
N GLU A 254 -37.77 0.60 -7.63
CA GLU A 254 -39.10 0.04 -7.90
C GLU A 254 -39.62 -0.82 -6.74
N GLN A 255 -38.73 -1.60 -6.10
CA GLN A 255 -39.05 -2.28 -4.84
C GLN A 255 -39.45 -1.28 -3.76
N ALA A 256 -38.70 -0.19 -3.59
CA ALA A 256 -39.05 0.85 -2.62
C ALA A 256 -40.43 1.47 -2.91
N ARG A 257 -40.74 1.79 -4.18
CA ARG A 257 -42.06 2.30 -4.60
C ARG A 257 -43.17 1.31 -4.28
N THR A 258 -42.98 0.05 -4.60
CA THR A 258 -43.96 -1.02 -4.33
C THR A 258 -44.20 -1.18 -2.83
N GLN A 259 -43.16 -1.12 -1.99
CA GLN A 259 -43.33 -1.21 -0.54
C GLN A 259 -44.01 0.03 0.03
N LEU A 260 -43.71 1.22 -0.49
CA LEU A 260 -44.35 2.47 -0.10
C LEU A 260 -45.84 2.47 -0.44
N ALA A 261 -46.21 2.02 -1.65
CA ALA A 261 -47.61 1.87 -2.07
C ALA A 261 -48.39 0.84 -1.23
N ARG A 262 -47.70 -0.09 -0.56
CA ARG A 262 -48.28 -1.09 0.36
C ARG A 262 -48.24 -0.65 1.83
N ASP A 263 -47.92 0.62 2.11
CA ASP A 263 -47.75 1.21 3.44
C ASP A 263 -46.71 0.49 4.33
N ARG A 264 -45.74 -0.20 3.71
CA ARG A 264 -44.65 -0.90 4.39
C ARG A 264 -43.43 0.01 4.55
N LEU A 265 -43.61 1.11 5.28
CA LEU A 265 -42.64 2.21 5.39
C LEU A 265 -41.25 1.75 5.85
N ALA A 266 -41.17 0.87 6.85
CA ALA A 266 -39.91 0.33 7.34
C ALA A 266 -39.13 -0.49 6.28
N VAL A 267 -39.84 -1.20 5.40
CA VAL A 267 -39.21 -1.98 4.32
C VAL A 267 -38.73 -1.03 3.22
N ALA A 268 -39.56 -0.06 2.82
CA ALA A 268 -39.20 0.97 1.84
C ALA A 268 -37.95 1.75 2.29
N ALA A 269 -37.90 2.15 3.56
CA ALA A 269 -36.75 2.84 4.16
C ALA A 269 -35.46 2.02 4.07
N ARG A 270 -35.49 0.71 4.32
CA ARG A 270 -34.31 -0.16 4.15
C ARG A 270 -33.83 -0.23 2.70
N HIS A 271 -34.75 -0.31 1.73
CA HIS A 271 -34.36 -0.30 0.32
C HIS A 271 -33.65 1.02 -0.05
N CYS A 272 -34.16 2.15 0.42
CA CYS A 272 -33.59 3.48 0.19
C CYS A 272 -32.26 3.71 0.93
N ALA A 273 -32.13 3.25 2.17
CA ALA A 273 -30.89 3.35 2.93
C ALA A 273 -29.72 2.65 2.22
N GLY A 274 -29.96 1.47 1.62
CA GLY A 274 -28.97 0.77 0.82
C GLY A 274 -28.47 1.54 -0.41
N LEU A 275 -29.30 2.43 -0.98
CA LEU A 275 -28.92 3.26 -2.11
C LEU A 275 -28.03 4.44 -1.72
N ARG A 276 -28.14 4.94 -0.48
CA ARG A 276 -27.32 6.06 0.02
C ARG A 276 -25.83 5.78 0.04
N ALA A 277 -25.46 4.54 0.33
CA ALA A 277 -24.06 4.13 0.32
C ALA A 277 -23.51 3.97 -1.12
N ALA A 278 -24.39 3.80 -2.11
CA ALA A 278 -24.02 3.55 -3.51
C ALA A 278 -24.04 4.81 -4.38
N LEU A 279 -24.96 5.75 -4.10
CA LEU A 279 -25.23 6.91 -4.93
C LEU A 279 -24.88 8.23 -4.21
N PRO A 280 -24.42 9.26 -4.95
CA PRO A 280 -24.30 10.59 -4.40
C PRO A 280 -25.69 11.17 -4.04
N ALA A 281 -25.71 12.13 -3.10
CA ALA A 281 -26.92 12.89 -2.79
C ALA A 281 -27.18 14.00 -3.84
N PRO A 282 -28.45 14.36 -4.10
CA PRO A 282 -29.69 13.79 -3.56
C PRO A 282 -30.03 12.43 -4.18
N LEU A 283 -30.75 11.58 -3.44
CA LEU A 283 -31.21 10.28 -3.96
C LEU A 283 -32.38 10.44 -4.95
N PRO A 284 -32.62 9.48 -5.85
CA PRO A 284 -33.81 9.50 -6.71
C PRO A 284 -35.12 9.18 -5.96
N GLU A 285 -36.26 9.64 -6.50
CA GLU A 285 -37.59 9.23 -6.02
C GLU A 285 -37.78 7.70 -6.13
N PRO A 286 -38.36 7.04 -5.10
CA PRO A 286 -39.15 7.61 -3.99
C PRO A 286 -38.33 7.90 -2.72
N CYS A 287 -37.01 7.72 -2.77
CA CYS A 287 -36.14 7.69 -1.60
C CYS A 287 -35.77 9.07 -1.04
N THR A 288 -36.26 10.11 -1.69
CA THR A 288 -36.22 11.50 -1.23
C THR A 288 -37.59 11.89 -0.69
N HIS A 289 -38.46 12.44 -1.54
CA HIS A 289 -39.64 13.17 -1.08
C HIS A 289 -40.76 12.25 -0.62
N ALA A 290 -41.10 11.23 -1.42
CA ALA A 290 -42.25 10.38 -1.13
C ALA A 290 -42.09 9.59 0.19
N LEU A 291 -40.92 9.01 0.43
CA LEU A 291 -40.64 8.30 1.68
C LEU A 291 -40.61 9.25 2.89
N GLU A 292 -39.98 10.41 2.75
CA GLU A 292 -39.95 11.44 3.79
C GLU A 292 -41.36 11.84 4.21
N GLN A 293 -42.21 12.20 3.23
CA GLN A 293 -43.59 12.60 3.49
C GLN A 293 -44.38 11.50 4.20
N ALA A 294 -44.22 10.24 3.77
CA ALA A 294 -44.90 9.11 4.38
C ALA A 294 -44.49 8.90 5.84
N LEU A 295 -43.19 8.98 6.15
CA LEU A 295 -42.69 8.83 7.53
C LEU A 295 -43.14 9.98 8.44
N LEU A 296 -43.14 11.21 7.93
CA LEU A 296 -43.65 12.37 8.67
C LEU A 296 -45.16 12.25 8.92
N HIS A 297 -45.93 11.77 7.93
CA HIS A 297 -47.36 11.53 8.09
C HIS A 297 -47.65 10.43 9.12
N ALA A 298 -46.98 9.29 9.03
CA ALA A 298 -47.12 8.18 9.98
C ALA A 298 -46.75 8.59 11.42
N SER A 299 -45.71 9.41 11.58
CA SER A 299 -45.31 9.99 12.87
C SER A 299 -46.41 10.86 13.46
N ARG A 300 -46.99 11.79 12.66
CA ARG A 300 -48.11 12.65 13.09
C ARG A 300 -49.33 11.84 13.49
N GLN A 301 -49.68 10.83 12.71
CA GLN A 301 -50.83 9.96 12.97
C GLN A 301 -50.63 9.15 14.27
N ALA A 302 -49.44 8.61 14.49
CA ALA A 302 -49.11 7.89 15.72
C ALA A 302 -49.20 8.79 16.96
N ILE A 303 -48.72 10.03 16.86
CA ILE A 303 -48.87 11.06 17.90
C ILE A 303 -50.36 11.33 18.13
N ALA A 304 -51.14 11.64 17.09
CA ALA A 304 -52.58 11.93 17.23
C ALA A 304 -53.36 10.79 17.90
N GLN A 305 -52.94 9.53 17.72
CA GLN A 305 -53.54 8.34 18.33
C GLN A 305 -53.00 7.99 19.72
N GLY A 306 -52.08 8.79 20.29
CA GLY A 306 -51.44 8.53 21.59
C GLY A 306 -50.51 7.30 21.60
N ARG A 307 -50.10 6.80 20.43
CA ARG A 307 -49.25 5.60 20.28
C ARG A 307 -47.77 5.97 20.36
N ARG A 308 -47.32 6.38 21.55
CA ARG A 308 -45.97 6.93 21.78
C ARG A 308 -44.85 6.08 21.19
N GLN A 309 -44.80 4.78 21.50
CA GLN A 309 -43.75 3.88 21.00
C GLN A 309 -43.69 3.81 19.47
N MET A 310 -44.85 3.86 18.80
CA MET A 310 -44.92 3.83 17.34
C MET A 310 -44.44 5.15 16.73
N ALA A 311 -44.77 6.28 17.36
CA ALA A 311 -44.26 7.59 16.95
C ALA A 311 -42.73 7.69 17.13
N GLU A 312 -42.18 7.19 18.25
CA GLU A 312 -40.73 7.13 18.48
C GLU A 312 -40.04 6.30 17.39
N HIS A 313 -40.62 5.16 17.01
CA HIS A 313 -40.10 4.32 15.93
C HIS A 313 -40.08 5.04 14.58
N TRP A 314 -41.18 5.69 14.17
CA TRP A 314 -41.23 6.38 12.89
C TRP A 314 -40.29 7.59 12.81
N LEU A 315 -40.15 8.35 13.90
CA LEU A 315 -39.21 9.47 13.97
C LEU A 315 -37.75 9.02 13.92
N ALA A 316 -37.42 7.90 14.57
CA ALA A 316 -36.08 7.30 14.46
C ALA A 316 -35.78 6.87 13.02
N LEU A 317 -36.73 6.20 12.37
CA LEU A 317 -36.57 5.77 10.98
C LEU A 317 -36.46 6.96 10.01
N ALA A 318 -37.22 8.04 10.24
CA ALA A 318 -37.10 9.29 9.48
C ALA A 318 -35.71 9.92 9.61
N ALA A 319 -35.14 9.95 10.81
CA ALA A 319 -33.78 10.43 11.03
C ALA A 319 -32.73 9.54 10.31
N GLU A 320 -32.89 8.21 10.37
CA GLU A 320 -32.00 7.26 9.68
C GLU A 320 -32.01 7.45 8.15
N VAL A 321 -33.18 7.74 7.57
CA VAL A 321 -33.28 8.05 6.14
C VAL A 321 -32.92 9.51 5.81
N GLY A 322 -32.33 10.25 6.77
CA GLY A 322 -31.76 11.57 6.51
C GLY A 322 -32.78 12.69 6.36
N VAL A 323 -33.99 12.55 6.93
CA VAL A 323 -34.94 13.65 7.03
C VAL A 323 -34.34 14.75 7.89
N ALA A 324 -34.42 15.99 7.41
CA ALA A 324 -33.80 17.13 8.06
C ALA A 324 -34.39 17.38 9.47
N GLU A 325 -33.51 17.73 10.40
CA GLU A 325 -33.81 17.83 11.83
C GLU A 325 -34.85 18.92 12.15
N ASP A 326 -34.87 20.00 11.37
CA ASP A 326 -35.85 21.08 11.43
C ASP A 326 -37.30 20.57 11.25
N ARG A 327 -37.50 19.54 10.42
CA ARG A 327 -38.83 18.93 10.22
C ARG A 327 -39.20 17.92 11.29
N LEU A 328 -38.22 17.28 11.93
CA LEU A 328 -38.44 16.27 12.97
C LEU A 328 -38.71 16.91 14.34
N GLN A 329 -38.09 18.06 14.61
CA GLN A 329 -38.15 18.71 15.92
C GLN A 329 -39.58 19.03 16.41
N PRO A 330 -40.51 19.58 15.59
CA PRO A 330 -41.89 19.82 16.04
C PRO A 330 -42.63 18.54 16.45
N LEU A 331 -42.37 17.43 15.76
CA LEU A 331 -42.98 16.13 16.05
C LEU A 331 -42.43 15.53 17.35
N ARG A 332 -41.12 15.67 17.60
CA ARG A 332 -40.50 15.25 18.87
C ARG A 332 -41.06 16.03 20.06
N GLN A 333 -41.26 17.34 19.91
CA GLN A 333 -41.89 18.16 20.95
C GLN A 333 -43.34 17.73 21.23
N ALA A 334 -44.14 17.51 20.19
CA ALA A 334 -45.52 17.01 20.32
C ALA A 334 -45.61 15.62 20.96
N LEU A 335 -44.59 14.78 20.77
CA LEU A 335 -44.48 13.47 21.41
C LEU A 335 -44.06 13.57 22.88
N ALA A 336 -43.17 14.52 23.22
CA ALA A 336 -42.70 14.75 24.57
C ALA A 336 -43.82 15.24 25.50
N THR A 337 -44.79 16.02 24.98
CA THR A 337 -45.96 16.47 25.74
C THR A 337 -46.96 15.35 26.04
N GLN A 338 -46.86 14.18 25.39
CA GLN A 338 -47.66 13.01 25.73
C GLN A 338 -47.18 12.38 27.03
N ARG A 339 -48.06 12.31 28.03
CA ARG A 339 -47.76 11.65 29.31
C ARG A 339 -47.45 10.16 29.05
N PRO A 340 -46.30 9.63 29.55
CA PRO A 340 -46.05 8.20 29.47
C PRO A 340 -47.17 7.47 30.22
N PRO A 341 -47.62 6.29 29.74
CA PRO A 341 -48.58 5.49 30.50
C PRO A 341 -47.96 5.16 31.85
N THR A 342 -48.58 5.61 32.94
CA THR A 342 -48.17 5.26 34.30
C THR A 342 -48.34 3.75 34.43
N PRO A 343 -47.28 2.95 34.67
CA PRO A 343 -47.45 1.54 34.90
C PRO A 343 -48.34 1.38 36.14
N ALA A 344 -49.43 0.63 36.02
CA ALA A 344 -50.28 0.30 37.15
C ALA A 344 -49.40 -0.28 38.26
N ALA A 345 -49.43 0.34 39.44
CA ALA A 345 -48.60 -0.10 40.55
C ALA A 345 -49.02 -1.54 40.93
N LEU A 346 -48.06 -2.47 40.88
CA LEU A 346 -48.26 -3.85 41.31
C LEU A 346 -48.78 -3.88 42.74
N SER A 347 -49.83 -4.65 43.00
CA SER A 347 -50.29 -4.90 44.37
C SER A 347 -49.17 -5.56 45.21
N PRO A 348 -49.16 -5.38 46.55
CA PRO A 348 -48.16 -6.03 47.41
C PRO A 348 -48.09 -7.55 47.21
N ALA A 349 -49.24 -8.20 47.02
CA ALA A 349 -49.33 -9.64 46.74
C ALA A 349 -48.71 -10.02 45.38
N ALA A 350 -48.95 -9.23 44.32
CA ALA A 350 -48.36 -9.45 43.01
C ALA A 350 -46.83 -9.25 43.04
N ARG A 351 -46.34 -8.25 43.78
CA ARG A 351 -44.91 -8.01 43.98
C ARG A 351 -44.25 -9.16 44.76
N ALA A 352 -44.88 -9.68 45.81
CA ALA A 352 -44.38 -10.85 46.54
C ALA A 352 -44.32 -12.11 45.65
N ARG A 353 -45.34 -12.32 44.81
CA ARG A 353 -45.36 -13.43 43.83
C ARG A 353 -44.25 -13.28 42.78
N LEU A 354 -44.03 -12.06 42.29
CA LEU A 354 -42.96 -11.76 41.32
C LEU A 354 -41.58 -12.12 41.88
N HIS A 355 -41.24 -11.65 43.09
CA HIS A 355 -39.96 -11.98 43.72
C HIS A 355 -39.78 -13.48 43.97
N ARG A 356 -40.86 -14.21 44.27
CA ARG A 356 -40.82 -15.67 44.40
C ARG A 356 -40.47 -16.35 43.08
N LEU A 357 -41.18 -16.02 41.99
CA LEU A 357 -40.91 -16.57 40.67
C LEU A 357 -39.48 -16.30 40.19
N LEU A 358 -38.95 -15.10 40.42
CA LEU A 358 -37.57 -14.76 40.05
C LEU A 358 -36.53 -15.55 40.87
N ARG A 359 -36.79 -15.79 42.16
CA ARG A 359 -35.93 -16.66 42.99
C ARG A 359 -36.00 -18.12 42.55
N ASP A 360 -37.20 -18.63 42.30
CA ASP A 360 -37.40 -20.02 41.87
C ASP A 360 -36.76 -20.26 40.49
N ALA A 361 -36.82 -19.29 39.58
CA ALA A 361 -36.16 -19.36 38.28
C ALA A 361 -34.64 -19.46 38.41
N ALA A 362 -34.03 -18.68 39.32
CA ALA A 362 -32.60 -18.74 39.59
C ALA A 362 -32.19 -20.09 40.22
N GLN A 363 -33.02 -20.66 41.10
CA GLN A 363 -32.77 -21.99 41.66
C GLN A 363 -32.91 -23.10 40.61
N ALA A 364 -33.91 -23.02 39.73
CA ALA A 364 -34.07 -23.95 38.62
C ALA A 364 -32.83 -23.91 37.70
N GLN A 365 -32.34 -22.71 37.38
CA GLN A 365 -31.11 -22.51 36.63
C GLN A 365 -29.90 -23.15 37.32
N ALA A 366 -29.72 -22.93 38.62
CA ALA A 366 -28.60 -23.50 39.39
C ALA A 366 -28.61 -25.05 39.41
N ARG A 367 -29.80 -25.65 39.31
CA ARG A 367 -29.99 -27.11 39.19
C ARG A 367 -29.88 -27.63 37.75
N GLY A 368 -29.63 -26.75 36.77
CA GLY A 368 -29.60 -27.11 35.35
C GLY A 368 -30.97 -27.34 34.70
N HIS A 369 -32.07 -26.96 35.36
CA HIS A 369 -33.43 -27.05 34.83
C HIS A 369 -33.74 -25.86 33.92
N TRP A 370 -33.05 -25.79 32.78
CA TRP A 370 -33.12 -24.66 31.84
C TRP A 370 -34.46 -24.55 31.12
N LEU A 371 -34.85 -25.64 30.43
CA LEU A 371 -36.10 -25.77 29.66
C LEU A 371 -36.96 -26.92 30.18
N THR A 372 -36.34 -27.90 30.85
CA THR A 372 -37.01 -29.05 31.43
C THR A 372 -36.84 -29.03 32.94
N PRO A 373 -37.83 -29.54 33.70
CA PRO A 373 -39.16 -29.99 33.27
C PRO A 373 -40.15 -28.82 33.04
N PRO A 374 -41.19 -29.01 32.20
CA PRO A 374 -42.13 -27.95 31.83
C PRO A 374 -42.90 -27.40 33.04
N GLY A 375 -43.17 -26.09 33.00
CA GLY A 375 -43.91 -25.33 34.02
C GLY A 375 -43.07 -24.88 35.22
N ARG A 376 -41.92 -25.52 35.46
CA ARG A 376 -40.99 -25.21 36.58
C ARG A 376 -39.54 -25.02 36.14
N SER A 377 -39.29 -24.94 34.83
CA SER A 377 -37.99 -24.60 34.28
C SER A 377 -37.66 -23.12 34.54
N ALA A 378 -36.36 -22.78 34.48
CA ALA A 378 -35.92 -21.40 34.63
C ALA A 378 -36.58 -20.47 33.60
N TRP A 379 -36.76 -20.96 32.37
CA TRP A 379 -37.50 -20.27 31.32
C TRP A 379 -38.97 -20.05 31.70
N ASP A 380 -39.71 -21.10 32.06
CA ASP A 380 -41.14 -21.01 32.32
C ASP A 380 -41.45 -20.08 33.51
N LEU A 381 -40.64 -20.13 34.56
CA LEU A 381 -40.78 -19.27 35.74
C LEU A 381 -40.51 -17.80 35.40
N LEU A 382 -39.54 -17.52 34.52
CA LEU A 382 -39.28 -16.18 34.00
C LEU A 382 -40.43 -15.68 33.12
N GLN A 383 -41.02 -16.55 32.29
CA GLN A 383 -42.17 -16.20 31.46
C GLN A 383 -43.40 -15.85 32.31
N GLN A 384 -43.65 -16.61 33.38
CA GLN A 384 -44.69 -16.30 34.36
C GLN A 384 -44.42 -14.95 35.05
N ALA A 385 -43.18 -14.67 35.44
CA ALA A 385 -42.80 -13.37 36.02
C ALA A 385 -43.04 -12.22 35.04
N ARG A 386 -42.72 -12.42 33.75
CA ARG A 386 -42.96 -11.44 32.68
C ARG A 386 -44.44 -11.21 32.40
N ALA A 387 -45.28 -12.24 32.50
CA ALA A 387 -46.73 -12.11 32.36
C ALA A 387 -47.33 -11.26 33.49
N LEU A 388 -46.79 -11.35 34.71
CA LEU A 388 -47.22 -10.54 35.85
C LEU A 388 -46.74 -9.09 35.78
N ALA A 389 -45.50 -8.87 35.31
CA ALA A 389 -44.88 -7.54 35.33
C ALA A 389 -43.94 -7.32 34.14
N PRO A 390 -44.47 -7.12 32.92
CA PRO A 390 -43.66 -7.06 31.70
C PRO A 390 -42.70 -5.85 31.68
N ALA A 391 -43.09 -4.75 32.32
CA ALA A 391 -42.31 -3.51 32.38
C ALA A 391 -41.38 -3.41 33.60
N ALA A 392 -41.36 -4.40 34.49
CA ALA A 392 -40.53 -4.36 35.69
C ALA A 392 -39.03 -4.50 35.36
N ALA A 393 -38.22 -3.60 35.91
CA ALA A 393 -36.77 -3.61 35.70
C ALA A 393 -36.12 -4.92 36.20
N GLU A 394 -36.61 -5.47 37.30
CA GLU A 394 -36.12 -6.73 37.89
C GLU A 394 -36.32 -7.93 36.95
N VAL A 395 -37.44 -7.98 36.21
CA VAL A 395 -37.72 -9.04 35.22
C VAL A 395 -36.78 -8.92 34.03
N ARG A 396 -36.56 -7.70 33.52
CA ARG A 396 -35.59 -7.46 32.44
C ARG A 396 -34.17 -7.87 32.88
N ALA A 397 -33.78 -7.49 34.09
CA ALA A 397 -32.48 -7.85 34.65
C ALA A 397 -32.34 -9.37 34.84
N ALA A 398 -33.41 -10.06 35.28
CA ALA A 398 -33.41 -11.52 35.38
C ALA A 398 -33.27 -12.21 34.02
N ALA A 399 -33.98 -11.73 32.99
CA ALA A 399 -33.87 -12.25 31.63
C ALA A 399 -32.46 -12.08 31.04
N GLN A 400 -31.85 -10.91 31.24
CA GLN A 400 -30.47 -10.63 30.81
C GLN A 400 -29.46 -11.54 31.52
N ARG A 401 -29.60 -11.75 32.84
CA ARG A 401 -28.74 -12.69 33.58
C ARG A 401 -28.88 -14.11 33.06
N LEU A 402 -30.11 -14.58 32.86
CA LEU A 402 -30.38 -15.93 32.36
C LEU A 402 -29.80 -16.13 30.95
N GLN A 403 -29.86 -15.11 30.09
CA GLN A 403 -29.24 -15.13 28.76
C GLN A 403 -27.72 -15.29 28.86
N THR A 404 -27.06 -14.48 29.70
CA THR A 404 -25.61 -14.57 29.91
C THR A 404 -25.21 -15.94 30.44
N GLN A 405 -25.97 -16.49 31.38
CA GLN A 405 -25.73 -17.83 31.93
C GLN A 405 -25.94 -18.94 30.89
N ALA A 406 -26.93 -18.82 30.00
CA ALA A 406 -27.15 -19.77 28.92
C ALA A 406 -25.97 -19.78 27.93
N LYS A 407 -25.39 -18.62 27.61
CA LYS A 407 -24.17 -18.51 26.79
C LYS A 407 -22.99 -19.23 27.45
N THR A 408 -22.76 -18.97 28.74
CA THR A 408 -21.69 -19.61 29.51
C THR A 408 -21.87 -21.12 29.58
N CYS A 409 -23.08 -21.58 29.91
CA CYS A 409 -23.41 -23.00 29.95
C CYS A 409 -23.14 -23.69 28.61
N HIS A 410 -23.54 -23.08 27.49
CA HIS A 410 -23.30 -23.65 26.17
C HIS A 410 -21.80 -23.79 25.87
N ALA A 411 -21.01 -22.76 26.18
CA ALA A 411 -19.56 -22.78 25.97
C ALA A 411 -18.86 -23.82 26.87
N GLU A 412 -19.26 -23.93 28.15
CA GLU A 412 -18.76 -24.94 29.08
C GLU A 412 -19.11 -26.36 28.61
N ALA A 413 -20.38 -26.61 28.29
CA ALA A 413 -20.82 -27.92 27.85
C ALA A 413 -20.14 -28.38 26.55
N LEU A 414 -19.83 -27.46 25.63
CA LEU A 414 -19.00 -27.79 24.46
C LEU A 414 -17.57 -28.18 24.82
N ARG A 415 -16.95 -27.51 25.80
CA ARG A 415 -15.61 -27.86 26.30
C ARG A 415 -15.61 -29.21 27.01
N ASP A 416 -16.66 -29.49 27.78
CA ASP A 416 -16.83 -30.74 28.53
C ASP A 416 -17.33 -31.89 27.64
N ASN A 417 -17.53 -31.64 26.33
CA ASN A 417 -18.07 -32.57 25.35
C ASN A 417 -19.50 -33.09 25.67
N ASP A 418 -20.24 -32.40 26.54
CA ASP A 418 -21.66 -32.64 26.81
C ASP A 418 -22.53 -31.90 25.77
N LEU A 419 -22.63 -32.49 24.58
CA LEU A 419 -23.36 -31.88 23.47
C LEU A 419 -24.89 -31.78 23.72
N GLY A 420 -25.42 -32.62 24.61
CA GLY A 420 -26.83 -32.57 25.03
C GLY A 420 -27.12 -31.30 25.83
N ARG A 421 -26.33 -31.05 26.88
CA ARG A 421 -26.42 -29.81 27.67
C ARG A 421 -26.09 -28.58 26.83
N ALA A 422 -25.10 -28.67 25.95
CA ALA A 422 -24.75 -27.58 25.03
C ALA A 422 -25.95 -27.19 24.15
N ARG A 423 -26.72 -28.18 23.66
CA ARG A 423 -27.92 -27.93 22.87
C ARG A 423 -29.02 -27.25 23.68
N VAL A 424 -29.34 -27.77 24.87
CA VAL A 424 -30.39 -27.20 25.73
C VAL A 424 -30.09 -25.73 26.07
N CYS A 425 -28.84 -25.42 26.41
CA CYS A 425 -28.44 -24.04 26.72
C CYS A 425 -28.44 -23.12 25.48
N LEU A 426 -28.13 -23.65 24.29
CA LEU A 426 -28.27 -22.91 23.04
C LEU A 426 -29.73 -22.62 22.69
N ASP A 427 -30.62 -23.60 22.86
CA ASP A 427 -32.05 -23.43 22.59
C ASP A 427 -32.66 -22.38 23.54
N LEU A 428 -32.28 -22.38 24.82
CA LEU A 428 -32.68 -21.33 25.77
C LEU A 428 -32.16 -19.94 25.35
N TRP A 429 -30.88 -19.84 24.97
CA TRP A 429 -30.32 -18.58 24.48
C TRP A 429 -31.10 -18.06 23.26
N GLN A 430 -31.42 -18.93 22.29
CA GLN A 430 -32.23 -18.56 21.13
C GLN A 430 -33.61 -18.02 21.52
N GLN A 431 -34.25 -18.57 22.55
CA GLN A 431 -35.55 -18.09 23.03
C GLN A 431 -35.46 -16.72 23.73
N LEU A 432 -34.38 -16.48 24.47
CA LEU A 432 -34.16 -15.23 25.20
C LEU A 432 -33.71 -14.07 24.30
N ALA A 433 -32.92 -14.35 23.27
CA ALA A 433 -32.33 -13.33 22.41
C ALA A 433 -32.20 -13.81 20.94
N PRO A 434 -33.31 -13.93 20.21
CA PRO A 434 -33.33 -14.53 18.86
C PRO A 434 -32.53 -13.76 17.81
N THR A 435 -32.28 -12.47 18.04
CA THR A 435 -31.52 -11.58 17.15
C THR A 435 -30.06 -11.43 17.55
N ASP A 436 -29.58 -12.17 18.56
CA ASP A 436 -28.18 -12.11 18.99
C ASP A 436 -27.26 -12.65 17.87
N PRO A 437 -26.34 -11.82 17.34
CA PRO A 437 -25.50 -12.23 16.21
C PRO A 437 -24.59 -13.42 16.53
N ALA A 438 -24.27 -13.66 17.80
CA ALA A 438 -23.40 -14.76 18.19
C ALA A 438 -24.09 -16.14 18.10
N LEU A 439 -25.42 -16.22 17.94
CA LEU A 439 -26.16 -17.47 17.79
C LEU A 439 -25.73 -18.28 16.57
N VAL A 440 -25.48 -17.63 15.43
CA VAL A 440 -25.04 -18.32 14.20
C VAL A 440 -23.73 -19.05 14.43
N SER A 441 -22.76 -18.36 15.05
CA SER A 441 -21.46 -18.96 15.38
C SER A 441 -21.58 -20.11 16.39
N ALA A 442 -22.48 -20.00 17.37
CA ALA A 442 -22.70 -21.02 18.39
C ALA A 442 -23.34 -22.30 17.82
N ARG A 443 -24.37 -22.14 16.97
CA ARG A 443 -24.98 -23.23 16.20
C ARG A 443 -23.94 -23.97 15.34
N ARG A 444 -23.13 -23.22 14.60
CA ARG A 444 -22.10 -23.78 13.74
C ARG A 444 -21.06 -24.59 14.51
N ARG A 445 -20.59 -24.10 15.68
CA ARG A 445 -19.66 -24.83 16.54
C ARG A 445 -20.27 -26.14 17.05
N LEU A 446 -21.52 -26.12 17.53
CA LEU A 446 -22.22 -27.33 17.96
C LEU A 446 -22.37 -28.34 16.81
N ALA A 447 -22.74 -27.85 15.62
CA ALA A 447 -22.89 -28.69 14.43
C ALA A 447 -21.56 -29.33 14.00
N ALA A 448 -20.47 -28.55 14.00
CA ALA A 448 -19.12 -29.05 13.69
C ALA A 448 -18.69 -30.16 14.67
N ARG A 449 -18.94 -30.00 15.98
CA ARG A 449 -18.66 -31.04 16.97
C ARG A 449 -19.45 -32.32 16.73
N TRP A 450 -20.72 -32.22 16.32
CA TRP A 450 -21.50 -33.39 15.93
C TRP A 450 -20.94 -34.08 14.68
N LEU A 451 -20.42 -33.33 13.70
CA LEU A 451 -19.78 -33.92 12.52
C LEU A 451 -18.50 -34.67 12.90
N GLU A 452 -17.66 -34.12 13.78
CA GLU A 452 -16.46 -34.79 14.29
C GLU A 452 -16.81 -36.13 14.97
N ILE A 453 -17.83 -36.15 15.83
CA ILE A 453 -18.35 -37.39 16.44
C ILE A 453 -18.87 -38.35 15.37
N GLY A 454 -19.59 -37.84 14.37
CA GLY A 454 -20.11 -38.65 13.27
C GLY A 454 -19.00 -39.31 12.47
N ASP A 455 -17.93 -38.57 12.18
CA ASP A 455 -16.74 -39.06 11.50
C ASP A 455 -15.98 -40.11 12.32
N GLU A 456 -15.86 -39.90 13.63
CA GLU A 456 -15.24 -40.87 14.54
C GLU A 456 -16.05 -42.16 14.65
N ARG A 457 -17.37 -42.07 14.85
CA ARG A 457 -18.26 -43.24 14.88
C ARG A 457 -18.24 -44.00 13.57
N LEU A 458 -18.22 -43.29 12.44
CA LEU A 458 -18.13 -43.92 11.12
C LEU A 458 -16.82 -44.67 10.93
N ARG A 459 -15.69 -44.09 11.34
CA ARG A 459 -14.38 -44.77 11.35
C ARG A 459 -14.37 -46.00 12.27
N GLY A 460 -15.11 -45.95 13.38
CA GLY A 460 -15.31 -47.08 14.30
C GLY A 460 -16.36 -48.10 13.86
N GLY A 461 -17.00 -47.94 12.70
CA GLY A 461 -18.02 -48.86 12.19
C GLY A 461 -19.45 -48.65 12.74
N ASP A 462 -19.67 -47.69 13.64
CA ASP A 462 -21.00 -47.31 14.14
C ASP A 462 -21.74 -46.40 13.14
N VAL A 463 -22.29 -47.03 12.10
CA VAL A 463 -23.04 -46.33 11.04
C VAL A 463 -24.31 -45.67 11.58
N ALA A 464 -25.01 -46.33 12.52
CA ALA A 464 -26.25 -45.81 13.08
C ALA A 464 -26.00 -44.55 13.90
N GLY A 465 -24.97 -44.55 14.75
CA GLY A 465 -24.57 -43.38 15.51
C GLY A 465 -23.97 -42.27 14.64
N ALA A 466 -23.26 -42.61 13.57
CA ALA A 466 -22.80 -41.61 12.60
C ALA A 466 -23.97 -40.91 11.88
N ARG A 467 -25.02 -41.64 11.51
CA ARG A 467 -26.27 -41.06 10.96
C ARG A 467 -26.97 -40.15 11.97
N GLN A 468 -27.06 -40.60 13.23
CA GLN A 468 -27.65 -39.79 14.30
C GLN A 468 -26.87 -38.49 14.52
N ALA A 469 -25.54 -38.56 14.55
CA ALA A 469 -24.68 -37.39 14.70
C ALA A 469 -24.85 -36.41 13.52
N LEU A 470 -24.90 -36.92 12.28
CA LEU A 470 -25.19 -36.09 11.09
C LEU A 470 -26.55 -35.40 11.18
N GLU A 471 -27.60 -36.09 11.65
CA GLU A 471 -28.92 -35.49 11.86
C GLU A 471 -28.86 -34.36 12.91
N ARG A 472 -28.17 -34.58 14.03
CA ARG A 472 -27.97 -33.57 15.07
C ARG A 472 -27.17 -32.36 14.58
N ALA A 473 -26.17 -32.57 13.72
CA ALA A 473 -25.43 -31.50 13.07
C ALA A 473 -26.37 -30.64 12.21
N ARG A 474 -27.18 -31.26 11.33
CA ARG A 474 -28.17 -30.56 10.49
C ARG A 474 -29.21 -29.79 11.31
N GLN A 475 -29.67 -30.35 12.42
CA GLN A 475 -30.60 -29.67 13.34
C GLN A 475 -29.96 -28.47 14.04
N ALA A 476 -28.64 -28.43 14.19
CA ALA A 476 -27.92 -27.33 14.81
C ALA A 476 -27.60 -26.22 13.79
N ASP A 477 -27.00 -26.58 12.65
CA ASP A 477 -26.72 -25.69 11.51
C ASP A 477 -26.74 -26.53 10.23
N ALA A 478 -27.70 -26.28 9.34
CA ALA A 478 -27.83 -27.03 8.10
C ALA A 478 -26.73 -26.70 7.08
N ASP A 479 -26.09 -25.54 7.23
CA ASP A 479 -25.08 -25.02 6.30
C ASP A 479 -23.65 -25.20 6.84
N VAL A 480 -23.44 -25.98 7.91
CA VAL A 480 -22.10 -26.21 8.43
C VAL A 480 -21.26 -27.00 7.40
N PRO A 481 -20.03 -26.55 7.08
CA PRO A 481 -19.14 -27.30 6.20
C PRO A 481 -18.92 -28.73 6.71
N GLY A 482 -18.99 -29.71 5.81
CA GLY A 482 -18.76 -31.13 6.10
C GLY A 482 -20.01 -32.00 6.17
N ILE A 483 -21.22 -31.42 6.21
CA ILE A 483 -22.48 -32.17 6.15
C ILE A 483 -22.53 -33.06 4.90
N ASP A 484 -22.27 -32.51 3.71
CA ASP A 484 -22.36 -33.26 2.46
C ASP A 484 -21.30 -34.35 2.37
N ALA A 485 -20.09 -34.06 2.84
CA ALA A 485 -18.99 -35.02 2.84
C ALA A 485 -19.30 -36.24 3.74
N LEU A 486 -19.83 -36.02 4.95
CA LEU A 486 -20.25 -37.12 5.83
C LEU A 486 -21.48 -37.85 5.26
N ALA A 487 -22.46 -37.12 4.72
CA ALA A 487 -23.65 -37.70 4.12
C ALA A 487 -23.32 -38.62 2.93
N GLN A 488 -22.46 -38.19 2.01
CA GLN A 488 -22.03 -39.00 0.87
C GLN A 488 -21.29 -40.26 1.30
N ARG A 489 -20.41 -40.17 2.31
CA ARG A 489 -19.73 -41.35 2.86
C ARG A 489 -20.71 -42.35 3.46
N LEU A 490 -21.72 -41.87 4.19
CA LEU A 490 -22.79 -42.71 4.75
C LEU A 490 -23.70 -43.33 3.68
N GLN A 491 -23.87 -42.67 2.52
CA GLN A 491 -24.64 -43.19 1.37
C GLN A 491 -23.88 -44.26 0.58
N ARG A 492 -22.54 -44.16 0.50
CA ARG A 492 -21.69 -45.14 -0.21
C ARG A 492 -21.49 -46.43 0.55
N LEU A 493 -21.79 -46.45 1.86
CA LEU A 493 -21.81 -47.69 2.60
C LEU A 493 -23.01 -48.53 2.13
N PRO A 494 -22.77 -49.75 1.63
CA PRO A 494 -23.87 -50.63 1.24
C PRO A 494 -24.85 -50.76 2.41
N GLN A 495 -26.15 -50.77 2.12
CA GLN A 495 -27.19 -51.16 3.08
C GLN A 495 -27.01 -52.64 3.43
N ALA A 496 -25.96 -52.97 4.20
CA ALA A 496 -25.68 -54.31 4.63
C ALA A 496 -26.50 -54.60 5.89
N LEU A 497 -27.49 -55.48 5.69
CA LEU A 497 -28.16 -56.35 6.67
C LEU A 497 -29.32 -55.74 7.47
N LYS A 498 -30.53 -55.92 6.90
CA LYS A 498 -31.64 -56.48 7.69
C LYS A 498 -31.29 -57.89 8.14
#